data_AF-A0A346N015-F1
#
_entry.id   AF-A0A346N015-F1
#
_cell.length_a   1.000
_cell.length_b   1.000
_cell.length_c   1.000
_cell.angle_alpha   90.00
_cell.angle_beta   90.00
_cell.angle_gamma   90.00
#
_symmetry.space_group_name_H-M   'P 1'
#
loop_
_entity.id
_entity.type
_entity.pdbx_description
1 polymer ?
#
loop_
_entity_poly.entity_id
_entity_poly.type
_entity_poly.pdbx_seq_one_letter_code
_entity_poly.pdbx_strand_id
1 'polypeptide(L)'
;MTSETQMRQAMQAYIDAFNVSDPQAIADLYAEDATVEDPVGSPVKSGKPEILKFYKMAVATGAKLALAAPIRASHGNSAAMAFDVKLNMPEGKAHIQVIDVMTFNDAGKFSSMRAFWGKSDMVMTP
;
A
#
# COMPACT_ATOMS: atom_id res chain seq x y z
N MET A 1 17.85 10.38 -7.53
CA MET A 1 16.75 9.66 -8.20
C MET A 1 16.80 8.18 -7.84
N THR A 2 15.70 7.64 -7.32
CA THR A 2 15.54 6.23 -6.95
C THR A 2 15.55 5.34 -8.19
N SER A 3 16.35 4.28 -8.20
CA SER A 3 16.42 3.33 -9.33
C SER A 3 15.19 2.41 -9.41
N GLU A 4 14.97 1.80 -10.57
CA GLU A 4 13.90 0.81 -10.76
C GLU A 4 13.98 -0.35 -9.76
N THR A 5 15.20 -0.85 -9.49
CA THR A 5 15.42 -1.92 -8.52
C THR A 5 15.03 -1.49 -7.12
N GLN A 6 15.42 -0.28 -6.69
CA GLN A 6 15.07 0.24 -5.37
C GLN A 6 13.55 0.45 -5.22
N MET A 7 12.88 0.96 -6.27
CA MET A 7 11.42 1.09 -6.24
C MET A 7 10.74 -0.26 -6.11
N ARG A 8 11.14 -1.27 -6.89
CA ARG A 8 10.58 -2.63 -6.79
C ARG A 8 10.81 -3.24 -5.41
N GLN A 9 12.00 -3.06 -4.84
CA GLN A 9 12.33 -3.57 -3.51
C GLN A 9 11.48 -2.93 -2.41
N ALA A 10 11.31 -1.61 -2.44
CA ALA A 10 10.47 -0.91 -1.47
C ALA A 10 8.98 -1.31 -1.58
N MET A 11 8.48 -1.44 -2.81
CA MET A 11 7.11 -1.88 -3.08
C MET A 11 6.88 -3.33 -2.63
N GLN A 12 7.87 -4.22 -2.80
CA GLN A 12 7.79 -5.58 -2.27
C GLN A 12 7.86 -5.60 -0.74
N ALA A 13 8.75 -4.81 -0.14
CA ALA A 13 8.86 -4.69 1.31
C ALA A 13 7.56 -4.21 1.96
N TYR A 14 6.80 -3.35 1.27
CA TYR A 14 5.45 -2.95 1.69
C TYR A 14 4.49 -4.16 1.80
N ILE A 15 4.43 -4.99 0.75
CA ILE A 15 3.60 -6.21 0.73
C ILE A 15 4.02 -7.17 1.85
N ASP A 16 5.33 -7.37 2.01
CA ASP A 16 5.88 -8.31 2.98
C ASP A 16 5.59 -7.86 4.42
N ALA A 17 5.84 -6.58 4.74
CA ALA A 17 5.60 -5.99 6.06
C ALA A 17 4.10 -6.03 6.43
N PHE A 18 3.21 -5.74 5.48
CA PHE A 18 1.77 -5.89 5.69
C PHE A 18 1.39 -7.33 6.00
N ASN A 19 1.94 -8.29 5.24
CA ASN A 19 1.62 -9.71 5.39
C ASN A 19 2.15 -10.34 6.68
N VAL A 20 3.16 -9.77 7.32
CA VAL A 20 3.61 -10.16 8.68
C VAL A 20 3.02 -9.28 9.77
N SER A 21 2.07 -8.40 9.44
CA SER A 21 1.38 -7.50 10.36
C SER A 21 2.33 -6.57 11.14
N ASP A 22 3.36 -6.03 10.46
CA ASP A 22 4.31 -5.07 11.03
C ASP A 22 4.02 -3.64 10.53
N PRO A 23 3.20 -2.85 11.26
CA PRO A 23 2.86 -1.51 10.83
C PRO A 23 4.03 -0.52 10.96
N GLN A 24 5.04 -0.84 11.79
CA GLN A 24 6.21 0.02 11.96
C GLN A 24 7.13 -0.11 10.75
N ALA A 25 7.40 -1.35 10.30
CA ALA A 25 8.15 -1.59 9.07
C ALA A 25 7.50 -0.95 7.84
N ILE A 26 6.16 -0.97 7.75
CA ILE A 26 5.44 -0.25 6.69
C ILE A 26 5.67 1.26 6.80
N ALA A 27 5.44 1.84 8.00
CA ALA A 27 5.60 3.28 8.21
C ALA A 27 7.04 3.76 7.95
N ASP A 28 8.04 2.91 8.19
CA ASP A 28 9.44 3.23 7.93
C ASP A 28 9.80 3.29 6.43
N LEU A 29 8.94 2.82 5.54
CA LEU A 29 9.10 3.03 4.09
C LEU A 29 8.72 4.46 3.66
N TYR A 30 7.96 5.18 4.48
CA TYR A 30 7.49 6.53 4.17
C TYR A 30 8.47 7.61 4.63
N ALA A 31 8.45 8.75 3.93
CA ALA A 31 9.09 9.99 4.38
C ALA A 31 8.32 10.59 5.58
N GLU A 32 8.99 11.44 6.36
CA GLU A 32 8.39 12.04 7.57
C GLU A 32 7.13 12.88 7.25
N ASP A 33 7.14 13.55 6.10
CA ASP A 33 6.08 14.43 5.57
C ASP A 33 5.21 13.74 4.51
N ALA A 34 5.29 12.41 4.38
CA ALA A 34 4.59 11.69 3.34
C ALA A 34 3.06 11.75 3.49
N THR A 35 2.37 11.41 2.40
CA THR A 35 0.90 11.36 2.36
C THR A 35 0.38 9.98 1.97
N VAL A 36 -0.77 9.60 2.50
CA VAL A 36 -1.52 8.40 2.11
C VAL A 36 -2.98 8.76 1.81
N GLU A 37 -3.44 8.40 0.62
CA GLU A 37 -4.83 8.54 0.17
C GLU A 37 -5.40 7.15 -0.15
N ASP A 38 -6.24 6.62 0.73
CA ASP A 38 -6.76 5.24 0.62
C ASP A 38 -8.21 5.17 1.13
N PRO A 39 -9.20 4.96 0.23
CA PRO A 39 -9.07 5.03 -1.23
C PRO A 39 -8.83 6.47 -1.73
N VAL A 40 -8.42 6.62 -2.99
CA VAL A 40 -8.42 7.92 -3.68
C VAL A 40 -9.81 8.57 -3.64
N GLY A 41 -9.88 9.85 -3.28
CA GLY A 41 -11.10 10.61 -3.00
C GLY A 41 -11.47 10.66 -1.51
N SER A 42 -10.75 9.95 -0.64
CA SER A 42 -10.90 10.02 0.82
C SER A 42 -10.00 11.11 1.44
N PRO A 43 -10.24 11.52 2.70
CA PRO A 43 -9.32 12.40 3.42
C PRO A 43 -7.88 11.83 3.47
N VAL A 44 -6.93 12.67 3.08
CA VAL A 44 -5.50 12.35 3.06
C VAL A 44 -4.98 12.26 4.49
N LYS A 45 -4.22 11.20 4.77
CA LYS A 45 -3.45 11.04 6.01
C LYS A 45 -2.07 11.65 5.77
N SER A 46 -1.66 12.59 6.61
CA SER A 46 -0.47 13.41 6.40
C SER A 46 0.55 13.23 7.52
N GLY A 47 1.78 12.93 7.13
CA GLY A 47 2.90 12.71 8.03
C GLY A 47 2.93 11.31 8.64
N LYS A 48 4.14 10.89 9.00
CA LYS A 48 4.42 9.54 9.51
C LYS A 48 3.55 9.11 10.71
N PRO A 49 3.18 9.99 11.67
CA PRO A 49 2.29 9.59 12.77
C PRO A 49 0.90 9.14 12.32
N GLU A 50 0.28 9.84 11.37
CA GLU A 50 -1.05 9.47 10.85
C GLU A 50 -0.99 8.21 9.99
N ILE A 51 0.07 8.06 9.20
CA ILE A 51 0.35 6.87 8.39
C ILE A 51 0.53 5.64 9.28
N LEU A 52 1.33 5.75 10.34
CA LEU A 52 1.51 4.66 11.30
C LEU A 52 0.19 4.29 11.99
N LYS A 53 -0.60 5.29 12.40
CA LYS A 53 -1.93 5.05 12.98
C LYS A 53 -2.84 4.32 12.01
N PHE A 54 -2.84 4.70 10.73
CA PHE A 54 -3.59 4.04 9.68
C PHE A 54 -3.18 2.57 9.51
N TYR A 55 -1.88 2.30 9.36
CA TYR A 55 -1.42 0.92 9.15
C TYR A 55 -1.61 0.02 10.37
N LYS A 56 -1.53 0.55 11.60
CA LYS A 56 -1.91 -0.20 12.82
C LYS A 56 -3.34 -0.71 12.73
N MET A 57 -4.28 0.11 12.26
CA MET A 57 -5.67 -0.31 12.06
C MET A 57 -5.80 -1.28 10.88
N ALA A 58 -5.14 -1.01 9.76
CA ALA A 58 -5.23 -1.82 8.55
C ALA A 58 -4.74 -3.26 8.79
N VAL A 59 -3.56 -3.45 9.39
CA VAL A 59 -3.02 -4.81 9.63
C VAL A 59 -3.77 -5.55 10.73
N ALA A 60 -4.42 -4.85 11.67
CA ALA A 60 -5.23 -5.45 12.72
C ALA A 60 -6.51 -6.12 12.19
N THR A 61 -6.94 -5.80 10.97
CA THR A 61 -8.04 -6.52 10.28
C THR A 61 -7.68 -7.98 9.96
N GLY A 62 -6.40 -8.35 10.00
CA GLY A 62 -5.92 -9.66 9.57
C GLY A 62 -5.87 -9.84 8.04
N ALA A 63 -6.10 -8.76 7.28
CA ALA A 63 -6.00 -8.78 5.82
C ALA A 63 -4.62 -9.25 5.34
N LYS A 64 -4.58 -9.84 4.15
CA LYS A 64 -3.33 -10.25 3.47
C LYS A 64 -3.29 -9.70 2.06
N LEU A 65 -2.12 -9.25 1.63
CA LEU A 65 -1.88 -8.71 0.30
C LEU A 65 -1.28 -9.78 -0.61
N ALA A 66 -1.75 -9.86 -1.85
CA ALA A 66 -1.16 -10.74 -2.86
C ALA A 66 -1.04 -9.98 -4.19
N LEU A 67 0.18 -9.87 -4.72
CA LEU A 67 0.41 -9.25 -6.03
C LEU A 67 -0.39 -9.99 -7.11
N ALA A 68 -1.21 -9.24 -7.85
CA ALA A 68 -1.97 -9.74 -8.98
C ALA A 68 -1.12 -9.73 -10.27
N ALA A 69 -0.03 -8.96 -10.28
CA ALA A 69 0.93 -8.90 -11.36
C ALA A 69 2.28 -8.33 -10.87
N PRO A 70 3.39 -8.45 -11.64
CA PRO A 70 4.68 -7.90 -11.24
C PRO A 70 4.63 -6.39 -10.94
N ILE A 71 5.44 -5.89 -10.03
CA ILE A 71 5.54 -4.43 -9.78
C ILE A 71 6.01 -3.70 -11.04
N ARG A 72 5.55 -2.47 -11.31
CA ARG A 72 6.01 -1.63 -12.42
C ARG A 72 6.71 -0.41 -11.83
N ALA A 73 8.02 -0.31 -12.06
CA ALA A 73 8.79 0.91 -11.78
C ALA A 73 8.79 1.81 -13.03
N SER A 74 8.73 3.12 -12.85
CA SER A 74 8.79 4.08 -13.95
C SER A 74 10.23 4.51 -14.25
N HIS A 75 10.42 5.29 -15.32
CA HIS A 75 11.66 6.01 -15.60
C HIS A 75 11.85 7.26 -14.70
N GLY A 76 10.84 7.61 -13.91
CA GLY A 76 10.87 8.73 -12.96
C GLY A 76 10.94 8.23 -11.52
N ASN A 77 10.30 8.96 -10.61
CA ASN A 77 10.28 8.66 -9.19
C ASN A 77 8.97 8.00 -8.72
N SER A 78 8.29 7.23 -9.57
CA SER A 78 7.05 6.56 -9.19
C SER A 78 7.03 5.09 -9.59
N ALA A 79 6.28 4.28 -8.84
CA ALA A 79 6.00 2.90 -9.16
C ALA A 79 4.53 2.57 -8.89
N ALA A 80 4.03 1.52 -9.54
CA ALA A 80 2.67 1.03 -9.35
C ALA A 80 2.63 -0.49 -9.18
N MET A 81 1.66 -0.98 -8.42
CA MET A 81 1.41 -2.40 -8.25
C MET A 81 -0.09 -2.69 -8.22
N ALA A 82 -0.49 -3.78 -8.86
CA ALA A 82 -1.82 -4.34 -8.75
C ALA A 82 -1.79 -5.53 -7.79
N PHE A 83 -2.69 -5.57 -6.82
CA PHE A 83 -2.75 -6.62 -5.81
C PHE A 83 -4.17 -6.78 -5.25
N ASP A 84 -4.42 -7.95 -4.67
CA ASP A 84 -5.64 -8.24 -3.93
C ASP A 84 -5.42 -8.03 -2.44
N VAL A 85 -6.30 -7.27 -1.78
CA VAL A 85 -6.46 -7.24 -0.32
C VAL A 85 -7.44 -8.33 0.06
N LYS A 86 -6.95 -9.46 0.59
CA LYS A 86 -7.76 -10.60 1.00
C LYS A 86 -8.22 -10.43 2.44
N LEU A 87 -9.54 -10.40 2.63
CA LEU A 87 -10.21 -10.21 3.90
C LEU A 87 -10.88 -11.52 4.34
N ASN A 88 -10.66 -11.91 5.59
CA ASN A 88 -11.42 -12.99 6.22
C ASN A 88 -12.48 -12.36 7.13
N MET A 89 -13.74 -12.39 6.70
CA MET A 89 -14.87 -11.85 7.46
C MET A 89 -15.64 -13.00 8.12
N PRO A 90 -16.42 -12.76 9.18
CA PRO A 90 -17.28 -13.79 9.78
C PRO A 90 -18.26 -14.42 8.79
N GLU A 91 -18.70 -13.64 7.80
CA GLU A 91 -19.72 -14.00 6.81
C GLU A 91 -19.13 -14.65 5.54
N GLY A 92 -17.80 -14.69 5.40
CA GLY A 92 -17.13 -15.24 4.21
C GLY A 92 -15.81 -14.55 3.87
N LYS A 93 -15.22 -14.89 2.73
CA LYS A 93 -13.99 -14.26 2.25
C LYS A 93 -14.32 -13.16 1.25
N ALA A 94 -13.75 -11.98 1.43
CA ALA A 94 -13.82 -10.92 0.44
C ALA A 94 -12.42 -10.60 -0.07
N HIS A 95 -12.32 -10.05 -1.27
CA HIS A 95 -11.10 -9.38 -1.69
C HIS A 95 -11.40 -8.04 -2.34
N ILE A 96 -10.46 -7.11 -2.20
CA ILE A 96 -10.49 -5.81 -2.86
C ILE A 96 -9.37 -5.80 -3.88
N GLN A 97 -9.68 -5.52 -5.14
CA GLN A 97 -8.70 -5.37 -6.21
C GLN A 97 -8.18 -3.94 -6.19
N VAL A 98 -6.89 -3.77 -5.89
CA VAL A 98 -6.27 -2.46 -5.65
C VAL A 98 -5.14 -2.22 -6.64
N ILE A 99 -5.04 -0.99 -7.14
CA ILE A 99 -3.82 -0.47 -7.75
C ILE A 99 -3.27 0.63 -6.85
N ASP A 100 -2.11 0.40 -6.25
CA ASP A 100 -1.40 1.47 -5.55
C ASP A 100 -0.41 2.14 -6.49
N VAL A 101 -0.32 3.47 -6.39
CA VAL A 101 0.73 4.29 -6.99
C VAL A 101 1.53 4.98 -5.89
N MET A 102 2.83 4.70 -5.84
CA MET A 102 3.77 5.30 -4.90
C MET A 102 4.69 6.28 -5.64
N THR A 103 4.90 7.45 -5.04
CA THR A 103 5.93 8.40 -5.44
C THR A 103 7.06 8.36 -4.42
N PHE A 104 8.29 8.48 -4.88
CA PHE A 104 9.50 8.41 -4.09
C PHE A 104 10.17 9.77 -3.99
N ASN A 105 10.75 10.07 -2.83
CA ASN A 105 11.70 11.18 -2.68
C ASN A 105 13.13 10.75 -3.03
N ASP A 106 14.08 11.68 -3.01
CA ASP A 106 15.48 11.39 -3.34
C ASP A 106 16.18 10.45 -2.36
N ALA A 107 15.64 10.27 -1.15
CA ALA A 107 16.11 9.30 -0.16
C ALA A 107 15.56 7.88 -0.41
N GLY A 108 14.74 7.67 -1.45
CA GLY A 108 14.12 6.38 -1.75
C GLY A 108 12.98 6.00 -0.81
N LYS A 109 12.41 6.97 -0.08
CA LYS A 109 11.21 6.79 0.75
C LYS A 109 9.96 7.18 -0.04
N PHE A 110 8.82 6.56 0.28
CA PHE A 110 7.54 6.98 -0.27
C PHE A 110 7.21 8.40 0.20
N SER A 111 7.11 9.36 -0.70
CA SER A 111 6.58 10.71 -0.43
C SER A 111 5.06 10.78 -0.55
N SER A 112 4.46 9.88 -1.35
CA SER A 112 3.01 9.71 -1.41
C SER A 112 2.65 8.28 -1.77
N MET A 113 1.54 7.77 -1.23
CA MET A 113 0.85 6.57 -1.70
C MET A 113 -0.61 6.92 -1.99
N ARG A 114 -1.11 6.42 -3.12
CA ARG A 114 -2.51 6.56 -3.53
C ARG A 114 -3.07 5.19 -3.93
N ALA A 115 -4.10 4.74 -3.23
CA ALA A 115 -4.75 3.45 -3.46
C ALA A 115 -6.01 3.63 -4.32
N PHE A 116 -5.99 3.10 -5.53
CA PHE A 116 -7.10 3.14 -6.47
C PHE A 116 -7.92 1.87 -6.35
N TRP A 117 -9.12 2.01 -5.79
CA TRP A 117 -10.17 1.01 -5.76
C TRP A 117 -11.51 1.70 -5.45
N GLY A 118 -12.60 1.12 -5.93
CA GLY A 118 -13.96 1.58 -5.73
C GLY A 118 -14.88 0.46 -5.25
N LYS A 119 -16.19 0.78 -5.13
CA LYS A 119 -17.19 -0.18 -4.64
C LYS A 119 -17.27 -1.47 -5.47
N SER A 120 -17.07 -1.37 -6.78
CA SER A 120 -17.10 -2.52 -7.70
C SER A 120 -15.88 -3.43 -7.62
N ASP A 121 -14.78 -2.95 -7.02
CA ASP A 121 -13.53 -3.70 -6.91
C ASP A 121 -13.49 -4.57 -5.64
N MET A 122 -14.49 -4.39 -4.76
CA MET A 122 -14.71 -5.28 -3.62
C MET A 122 -15.61 -6.45 -4.04
N VAL A 123 -15.02 -7.64 -4.09
CA VAL A 123 -15.67 -8.86 -4.56
C VAL A 123 -15.80 -9.83 -3.39
N MET A 124 -17.04 -10.30 -3.17
CA MET A 124 -17.31 -11.40 -2.25
C MET A 124 -16.95 -12.71 -2.94
N THR A 125 -16.16 -13.54 -2.28
CA THR A 125 -15.81 -14.88 -2.73
C THR A 125 -16.66 -15.87 -1.93
N PRO A 126 -17.41 -16.77 -2.58
CA PRO A 126 -18.16 -17.83 -1.90
C PRO A 126 -17.27 -18.71 -1.00
#